data_AF-A0A4Y4CZJ8-F1
#
_entry.id   AF-A0A4Y4CZJ8-F1
#
_cell.length_a   1.000
_cell.length_b   1.000
_cell.length_c   1.000
_cell.angle_alpha   90.00
_cell.angle_beta   90.00
_cell.angle_gamma   90.00
#
_symmetry.space_group_name_H-M   'P 1'
#
loop_
_entity.id
_entity.type
_entity.pdbx_description
1 polymer ?
#
loop_
_entity_poly.entity_id
_entity_poly.type
_entity_poly.pdbx_seq_one_letter_code
_entity_poly.pdbx_strand_id
1 'polypeptide(L)'
;MTFTAWCEEVRAKGEKFISDYAPVWDYAKKVSLPEEFVMLAFQVFKDRYTNGEKGKRKTYSDWRATFLNAIKADWFRLWRVDADGRYCLTSAGLQADLEHRKAA
;
A
#
# COMPACT_ATOMS: atom_id res chain seq x y z
N MET A 1 -15.79 3.52 -8.03
CA MET A 1 -15.08 4.79 -8.34
C MET A 1 -13.61 4.51 -8.65
N THR A 2 -12.91 5.38 -9.39
CA THR A 2 -11.45 5.28 -9.58
C THR A 2 -10.71 5.66 -8.30
N PHE A 3 -9.41 5.37 -8.22
CA PHE A 3 -8.61 5.71 -7.04
C PHE A 3 -8.45 7.22 -6.88
N THR A 4 -8.20 7.95 -7.97
CA THR A 4 -8.10 9.42 -7.96
C THR A 4 -9.39 10.06 -7.46
N ALA A 5 -10.55 9.63 -7.98
CA ALA A 5 -11.84 10.14 -7.52
C ALA A 5 -12.09 9.85 -6.04
N TRP A 6 -11.73 8.65 -5.57
CA TRP A 6 -11.80 8.31 -4.15
C TRP A 6 -10.90 9.20 -3.29
N CYS A 7 -9.66 9.47 -3.72
CA CYS A 7 -8.76 10.36 -3.01
C CYS A 7 -9.31 11.79 -2.90
N GLU A 8 -9.98 12.28 -3.93
CA GLU A 8 -10.65 13.59 -3.91
C GLU A 8 -11.79 13.61 -2.90
N GLU A 9 -12.65 12.59 -2.89
CA GLU A 9 -13.73 12.47 -1.90
C GLU A 9 -13.23 12.42 -0.46
N VAL A 10 -12.20 11.60 -0.19
CA VAL A 10 -11.60 11.47 1.15
C VAL A 10 -11.00 12.80 1.61
N ARG A 11 -10.30 13.51 0.73
CA ARG A 11 -9.76 14.86 1.02
C ARG A 11 -10.87 15.87 1.29
N ALA A 12 -11.93 15.86 0.48
CA ALA A 12 -13.07 16.76 0.66
C ALA A 12 -13.79 16.55 2.01
N LYS A 13 -13.78 15.32 2.53
CA LYS A 13 -14.31 14.98 3.86
C LYS A 13 -13.34 15.25 5.01
N GLY A 14 -12.08 15.61 4.73
CA GLY A 14 -11.04 15.75 5.76
C GLY A 14 -10.62 14.42 6.39
N GLU A 15 -10.94 13.30 5.75
CA GLU A 15 -10.58 11.96 6.21
C GLU A 15 -9.15 11.61 5.76
N LYS A 16 -8.56 10.58 6.39
CA LYS A 16 -7.24 10.07 5.99
C LYS A 16 -7.40 8.93 4.98
N PHE A 17 -6.37 8.62 4.19
CA PHE A 17 -6.50 7.53 3.22
C PHE A 17 -6.49 6.15 3.90
N ILE A 18 -5.40 5.82 4.59
CA ILE A 18 -5.14 4.51 5.20
C ILE A 18 -4.71 4.62 6.67
N SER A 19 -4.16 5.75 7.12
CA SER A 19 -3.59 5.86 8.47
C SER A 19 -4.62 5.76 9.60
N ASP A 20 -5.91 5.98 9.31
CA ASP A 20 -7.04 5.76 10.22
C ASP A 20 -7.76 4.42 9.98
N TYR A 21 -7.31 3.60 9.02
CA TYR A 21 -7.94 2.35 8.67
C TYR A 21 -7.39 1.18 9.50
N ALA A 22 -7.96 1.01 10.70
CA ALA A 22 -7.55 0.00 11.69
C ALA A 22 -7.30 -1.42 11.13
N PRO A 23 -8.12 -1.98 10.21
CA PRO A 23 -7.91 -3.34 9.71
C PRO A 23 -6.54 -3.61 9.06
N VAL A 24 -5.90 -2.61 8.45
CA VAL A 24 -4.54 -2.76 7.91
C VAL A 24 -3.51 -2.86 9.02
N TRP A 25 -3.63 -2.02 10.04
CA TRP A 25 -2.71 -1.98 11.17
C TRP A 25 -2.88 -3.18 12.10
N ASP A 26 -4.12 -3.63 12.31
CA ASP A 26 -4.42 -4.86 13.05
C ASP A 26 -3.79 -6.08 12.37
N TYR A 27 -3.89 -6.15 11.03
CA TYR A 27 -3.24 -7.21 10.27
C TYR A 27 -1.71 -7.11 10.36
N ALA A 28 -1.14 -5.93 10.13
CA ALA A 28 0.30 -5.72 10.18
C ALA A 28 0.86 -6.12 11.55
N LYS A 29 0.21 -5.70 12.64
CA LYS A 29 0.54 -6.10 14.00
C LYS A 29 0.43 -7.61 14.22
N LYS A 30 -0.65 -8.24 13.71
CA LYS A 30 -0.89 -9.69 13.87
C LYS A 30 0.23 -10.54 13.26
N VAL A 31 0.80 -10.10 12.14
CA VAL A 31 1.86 -10.85 11.45
C VAL A 31 3.26 -10.29 11.71
N SER A 32 3.40 -9.24 12.51
CA SER A 32 4.65 -8.50 12.74
C SER A 32 5.25 -7.90 11.46
N LEU A 33 4.40 -7.46 10.52
CA LEU A 33 4.83 -6.71 9.34
C LEU A 33 5.23 -5.28 9.76
N PRO A 34 6.43 -4.80 9.40
CA PRO A 34 6.87 -3.45 9.77
C PRO A 34 5.97 -2.36 9.16
N GLU A 35 5.71 -1.31 9.92
CA GLU A 35 4.87 -0.18 9.50
C GLU A 35 5.44 0.51 8.26
N GLU A 36 6.76 0.64 8.18
CA GLU A 36 7.45 1.19 7.02
C GLU A 36 7.19 0.39 5.74
N PHE A 37 6.98 -0.92 5.82
CA PHE A 37 6.66 -1.75 4.65
C PHE A 37 5.21 -1.55 4.20
N VAL A 38 4.29 -1.36 5.15
CA VAL A 38 2.90 -0.99 4.84
C VAL A 38 2.87 0.38 4.16
N MET A 39 3.62 1.35 4.67
CA MET A 39 3.71 2.69 4.11
C MET A 39 4.35 2.69 2.72
N LEU A 40 5.42 1.91 2.52
CA LEU A 40 6.02 1.70 1.20
C LEU A 40 5.00 1.11 0.22
N ALA A 41 4.30 0.04 0.62
CA ALA A 41 3.26 -0.57 -0.20
C ALA A 41 2.15 0.42 -0.54
N PHE A 42 1.79 1.33 0.38
CA PHE A 42 0.79 2.35 0.09
C PHE A 42 1.27 3.34 -0.97
N GLN A 43 2.56 3.74 -0.97
CA GLN A 43 3.09 4.59 -2.04
C GLN A 43 3.07 3.89 -3.41
N VAL A 44 3.48 2.62 -3.47
CA VAL A 44 3.44 1.81 -4.71
C VAL A 44 1.99 1.62 -5.18
N PHE A 45 1.06 1.38 -4.25
CA PHE A 45 -0.36 1.26 -4.55
C PHE A 45 -0.92 2.58 -5.11
N LYS A 46 -0.61 3.70 -4.45
CA LYS A 46 -1.03 5.03 -4.87
C LYS A 46 -0.52 5.34 -6.27
N ASP A 47 0.76 5.11 -6.53
CA ASP A 47 1.36 5.36 -7.85
C ASP A 47 0.71 4.50 -8.94
N ARG A 48 0.60 3.19 -8.70
CA ARG A 48 -0.03 2.27 -9.64
C ARG A 48 -1.44 2.70 -10.07
N TYR A 49 -2.27 3.08 -9.10
CA TYR A 49 -3.67 3.41 -9.35
C TYR A 49 -3.91 4.88 -9.71
N THR A 50 -2.88 5.73 -9.67
CA THR A 50 -2.94 7.12 -10.15
C THR A 50 -2.28 7.28 -11.52
N ASN A 51 -1.07 6.76 -11.68
CA ASN A 51 -0.21 6.99 -12.84
C ASN A 51 -0.14 5.77 -13.77
N GLY A 52 -0.29 4.56 -13.25
CA GLY A 52 -0.16 3.34 -14.05
C GLY A 52 -1.29 3.17 -15.08
N GLU A 53 -0.95 2.98 -16.36
CA GLU A 53 -1.91 2.86 -17.48
C GLU A 53 -3.06 1.87 -17.25
N LYS A 54 -2.75 0.70 -16.67
CA LYS A 54 -3.78 -0.31 -16.35
C LYS A 54 -4.47 -0.01 -15.02
N GLY A 55 -3.77 0.60 -14.06
CA GLY A 55 -4.28 0.86 -12.72
C GLY A 55 -5.24 2.05 -12.68
N LYS A 56 -4.91 3.16 -13.35
CA LYS A 56 -5.70 4.41 -13.34
C LYS A 56 -7.15 4.25 -13.81
N ARG A 57 -7.42 3.22 -14.64
CA ARG A 57 -8.76 2.88 -15.14
C ARG A 57 -9.54 1.92 -14.24
N LYS A 58 -8.90 1.32 -13.23
CA LYS A 58 -9.56 0.37 -12.33
C LYS A 58 -10.52 1.11 -11.40
N THR A 59 -11.63 0.45 -11.13
CA THR A 59 -12.63 0.92 -10.19
C THR A 59 -12.88 -0.14 -9.15
N TYR A 60 -13.02 0.29 -7.90
CA TYR A 60 -13.49 -0.55 -6.80
C TYR A 60 -14.56 0.21 -6.01
N SER A 61 -15.34 -0.53 -5.23
CA SER A 61 -16.29 0.02 -4.26
C SER A 61 -15.60 0.44 -2.96
N ASP A 62 -14.55 -0.27 -2.56
CA ASP A 62 -13.79 -0.01 -1.34
C ASP A 62 -12.28 -0.12 -1.60
N TRP A 63 -11.63 1.04 -1.67
CA TRP A 63 -10.18 1.14 -1.88
C TRP A 63 -9.37 0.76 -0.63
N ARG A 64 -9.90 0.99 0.57
CA ARG A 64 -9.23 0.63 1.83
C ARG A 64 -9.17 -0.89 1.98
N ALA A 65 -10.28 -1.59 1.71
CA ALA A 65 -10.30 -3.06 1.69
C ALA A 65 -9.45 -3.63 0.54
N THR A 66 -9.43 -2.99 -0.62
CA THR A 66 -8.56 -3.39 -1.74
C THR A 66 -7.08 -3.30 -1.36
N PHE A 67 -6.69 -2.24 -0.66
CA PHE A 67 -5.32 -2.10 -0.14
C PHE A 67 -5.00 -3.17 0.91
N LEU A 68 -5.90 -3.44 1.87
CA LEU A 68 -5.72 -4.52 2.84
C LEU A 68 -5.48 -5.87 2.16
N ASN A 69 -6.24 -6.19 1.13
CA ASN A 69 -6.06 -7.43 0.37
C ASN A 69 -4.70 -7.47 -0.34
N ALA A 70 -4.24 -6.34 -0.88
CA ALA A 70 -2.91 -6.24 -1.48
C ALA A 70 -1.79 -6.48 -0.45
N ILE A 71 -1.92 -5.96 0.78
CA ILE A 71 -0.99 -6.22 1.89
C ILE A 71 -0.99 -7.70 2.28
N LYS A 72 -2.17 -8.30 2.48
CA LYS A 72 -2.30 -9.73 2.87
C LYS A 72 -1.65 -10.67 1.86
N ALA A 73 -1.76 -10.36 0.57
CA ALA A 73 -1.23 -11.20 -0.49
C ALA A 73 0.22 -10.89 -0.87
N ASP A 74 0.85 -9.87 -0.26
CA ASP A 74 2.09 -9.27 -0.76
C ASP A 74 2.03 -9.06 -2.29
N TRP A 75 0.95 -8.41 -2.74
CA TRP A 75 0.60 -8.36 -4.16
C TRP A 75 1.70 -7.72 -5.02
N PHE A 76 2.45 -6.78 -4.42
CA PHE A 76 3.57 -6.07 -5.04
C PHE A 76 4.92 -6.80 -4.89
N ARG A 77 4.97 -7.94 -4.18
CA ARG A 77 6.18 -8.73 -3.94
C ARG A 77 7.30 -7.94 -3.26
N LEU A 78 6.96 -7.06 -2.31
CA LEU A 78 7.89 -6.09 -1.73
C LEU A 78 8.75 -6.70 -0.64
N TRP A 79 8.26 -7.73 0.05
CA TRP A 79 8.97 -8.34 1.16
C TRP A 79 8.98 -9.86 1.08
N ARG A 80 9.90 -10.45 1.84
CA ARG A 80 9.94 -11.88 2.13
C ARG A 80 10.23 -12.05 3.62
N VAL A 81 10.02 -13.26 4.11
CA VAL A 81 10.44 -13.66 5.44
C VAL A 81 11.81 -14.32 5.32
N ASP A 82 12.78 -13.92 6.15
CA ASP A 82 14.11 -14.53 6.21
C ASP A 82 14.13 -15.78 7.09
N ALA A 83 15.31 -16.38 7.27
CA ALA A 83 15.49 -17.61 8.06
C ALA A 83 15.15 -17.42 9.56
N ASP A 84 15.22 -16.19 10.07
CA ASP A 84 14.91 -15.85 11.46
C ASP A 84 13.42 -15.49 11.65
N GLY A 85 12.60 -15.59 10.59
CA GLY A 85 11.20 -15.21 10.64
C GLY A 85 10.98 -13.69 10.56
N ARG A 86 11.98 -12.90 10.17
CA ARG A 86 11.87 -11.44 10.05
C ARG A 86 11.53 -11.04 8.63
N TYR A 87 10.72 -9.99 8.49
CA TYR A 87 10.47 -9.40 7.19
C TYR A 87 11.69 -8.63 6.69
N CYS A 88 12.07 -8.87 5.44
CA CYS A 88 13.09 -8.13 4.73
C CYS A 88 12.61 -7.78 3.31
N LEU A 89 13.06 -6.63 2.78
CA LEU A 89 12.70 -6.23 1.43
C LEU A 89 13.30 -7.20 0.40
N THR A 90 12.52 -7.50 -0.63
CA THR A 90 13.01 -8.14 -1.86
C THR A 90 13.78 -7.12 -2.71
N SER A 91 14.39 -7.56 -3.82
CA SER A 91 14.96 -6.62 -4.80
C SER A 91 13.91 -5.64 -5.33
N ALA A 92 12.68 -6.08 -5.56
CA ALA A 92 11.58 -5.21 -5.98
C ALA A 92 11.19 -4.22 -4.87
N GLY A 93 11.14 -4.68 -3.61
CA GLY A 93 10.92 -3.82 -2.45
C GLY A 93 11.98 -2.74 -2.29
N LEU A 94 13.26 -3.09 -2.45
CA LEU A 94 14.37 -2.13 -2.39
C LEU A 94 14.31 -1.12 -3.53
N GLN A 95 13.96 -1.55 -4.75
CA GLN A 95 13.76 -0.63 -5.87
C GLN A 95 12.63 0.37 -5.60
N ALA A 96 11.49 -0.11 -5.11
CA ALA A 96 10.37 0.74 -4.75
C ALA A 96 10.72 1.73 -3.62
N ASP A 97 11.46 1.28 -2.60
CA ASP A 97 11.92 2.15 -1.51
C ASP A 97 12.86 3.24 -2.02
N LEU A 98 13.79 2.92 -2.91
CA LEU A 98 14.67 3.91 -3.55
C LEU A 98 13.92 4.91 -4.44
N GLU A 99 12.90 4.44 -5.18
CA GLU A 99 12.06 5.29 -6.02
C GLU A 99 11.27 6.30 -5.16
N HIS A 100 10.68 5.85 -4.06
CA HIS A 100 9.84 6.68 -3.21
C HIS A 100 10.61 7.53 -2.18
N ARG A 101 11.82 7.13 -1.75
CA ARG A 101 12.70 7.98 -0.93
C ARG A 101 13.22 9.20 -1.68
N LYS A 102 13.43 9.09 -2.99
CA LYS A 102 13.87 10.22 -3.83
C LYS A 102 12.75 11.22 -4.15
N ALA A 103 11.50 10.83 -3.93
CA ALA A 103 10.32 11.62 -4.24
C ALA A 103 9.73 12.36 -3.02
N ALA A 104 10.37 12.26 -1.85
CA ALA A 104 10.03 12.95 -0.60
C ALA A 104 11.03 14.07 -0.31
#